data_AF-A0A2N8F2D0-F1
#
_entry.id   AF-A0A2N8F2D0-F1
#
_cell.length_a   1.000
_cell.length_b   1.000
_cell.length_c   1.000
_cell.angle_alpha   90.00
_cell.angle_beta   90.00
_cell.angle_gamma   90.00
#
_symmetry.space_group_name_H-M   'P 1'
#
loop_
_entity.id
_entity.type
_entity.pdbx_description
1 polymer ?
#
loop_
_entity_poly.entity_id
_entity_poly.type
_entity_poly.pdbx_seq_one_letter_code
_entity_poly.pdbx_strand_id
1 'polypeptide(L)'
;MLVKRAEGTLIEAVQVVLPSRLNGSGNWTMEMLIELVRVYDQDERVMGYDFKTASGHTYSQRDCRHTLAAAKQQIYCSSMRLV
;
A
#
# COMPACT_ATOMS: atom_id res chain seq x y z
N MET A 1 0.07 15.82 20.04
CA MET A 1 0.87 14.95 20.94
C MET A 1 1.06 13.61 20.22
N LEU A 2 2.16 13.45 19.49
CA LEU A 2 2.47 12.17 18.81
C LEU A 2 3.16 11.28 19.83
N VAL A 3 2.46 10.23 20.27
CA VAL A 3 3.02 9.24 21.19
C VAL A 3 4.19 8.57 20.48
N LYS A 4 5.40 8.82 20.98
CA LYS A 4 6.61 8.09 20.62
C LYS A 4 6.28 6.61 20.87
N ARG A 5 6.24 5.78 19.82
CA ARG A 5 6.07 4.32 19.97
C ARG A 5 7.04 3.85 21.05
N ALA A 6 6.53 3.14 22.07
CA ALA A 6 7.38 2.58 23.10
C ALA A 6 8.48 1.75 22.42
N GLU A 7 9.73 1.98 22.82
CA GLU A 7 10.88 1.20 22.35
C GLU A 7 10.56 -0.30 22.51
N GLY A 8 10.75 -1.08 21.43
CA GLY A 8 10.42 -2.51 21.41
C GLY A 8 9.06 -2.90 20.83
N THR A 9 8.26 -1.96 20.29
CA THR A 9 7.01 -2.32 19.58
C THR A 9 7.29 -2.76 18.15
N LEU A 10 6.93 -4.00 17.81
CA LEU A 10 7.00 -4.56 16.46
C LEU A 10 5.63 -4.47 15.75
N ILE A 11 5.65 -4.34 14.43
CA ILE A 11 4.46 -4.47 13.60
C ILE A 11 4.31 -5.96 13.27
N GLU A 12 3.27 -6.60 13.81
CA GLU A 12 2.94 -8.01 13.52
C GLU A 12 2.48 -8.17 12.06
N ALA A 13 1.55 -7.32 11.63
CA ALA A 13 0.94 -7.39 10.31
C ALA A 13 0.39 -6.02 9.88
N VAL A 14 0.40 -5.79 8.58
CA VAL A 14 -0.36 -4.69 7.94
C VAL A 14 -1.33 -5.33 6.96
N GLN A 15 -2.58 -4.88 6.97
CA GLN A 15 -3.63 -5.39 6.10
C GLN A 15 -4.28 -4.25 5.31
N VAL A 16 -4.78 -4.57 4.13
CA VAL A 16 -5.61 -3.68 3.31
C VAL A 16 -7.05 -4.16 3.33
N VAL A 17 -7.97 -3.23 3.56
CA VAL A 17 -9.42 -3.47 3.52
C VAL A 17 -9.92 -3.05 2.15
N LEU A 18 -10.46 -3.98 1.38
CA LEU A 18 -10.85 -3.76 -0.01
C LEU A 18 -12.37 -3.86 -0.17
N PRO A 19 -13.02 -2.87 -0.80
CA PRO A 19 -14.42 -2.97 -1.15
C PRO A 19 -14.63 -3.97 -2.28
N SER A 20 -15.83 -4.54 -2.33
CA SER A 20 -16.25 -5.54 -3.34
C SER A 20 -15.98 -5.11 -4.78
N ARG A 21 -16.14 -3.82 -5.09
CA ARG A 21 -15.90 -3.25 -6.43
C ARG A 21 -14.44 -3.31 -6.89
N LEU A 22 -13.47 -3.47 -5.98
CA LEU A 22 -12.05 -3.53 -6.30
C LEU A 22 -11.51 -4.95 -6.26
N ASN A 23 -11.99 -5.79 -5.35
CA ASN A 23 -11.49 -7.16 -5.17
C ASN A 23 -12.23 -8.22 -6.02
N GLY A 24 -13.38 -7.89 -6.63
CA GLY A 24 -14.15 -8.82 -7.46
C GLY A 24 -14.85 -9.95 -6.69
N SER A 25 -14.80 -9.96 -5.36
CA SER A 25 -15.35 -11.03 -4.50
C SER A 25 -16.84 -10.86 -4.16
N GLY A 26 -17.45 -9.74 -4.56
CA GLY A 26 -18.82 -9.39 -4.17
C GLY A 26 -18.98 -8.92 -2.72
N ASN A 27 -17.94 -9.03 -1.87
CA ASN A 27 -17.95 -8.61 -0.48
C ASN A 27 -16.73 -7.73 -0.13
N TRP A 28 -16.74 -7.13 1.06
CA TRP A 28 -15.54 -6.52 1.63
C TRP A 28 -14.57 -7.62 2.05
N THR A 29 -13.29 -7.44 1.72
CA THR A 29 -12.22 -8.38 2.11
C THR A 29 -11.10 -7.66 2.84
N MET A 30 -10.37 -8.42 3.65
CA MET A 30 -9.12 -8.00 4.25
C MET A 30 -8.00 -8.89 3.73
N GLU A 31 -6.93 -8.26 3.26
CA GLU A 31 -5.78 -8.97 2.71
C GLU A 31 -4.49 -8.49 3.37
N MET A 32 -3.56 -9.42 3.60
CA MET A 32 -2.23 -9.07 4.08
C MET A 32 -1.51 -8.19 3.06
N LEU A 33 -0.98 -7.06 3.50
CA LEU A 33 -0.18 -6.15 2.69
C LEU A 33 1.28 -6.63 2.71
N ILE A 34 1.84 -6.80 1.51
CA ILE A 34 3.27 -7.08 1.31
C ILE A 34 4.02 -5.79 1.06
N GLU A 35 3.47 -4.88 0.27
CA GLU A 35 4.16 -3.67 -0.14
C GLU A 35 3.21 -2.48 -0.24
N LEU A 36 3.68 -1.32 0.24
CA LEU A 36 3.06 -0.02 0.01
C LEU A 36 4.09 0.91 -0.62
N VAL A 37 3.76 1.43 -1.79
CA VAL A 37 4.59 2.40 -2.50
C VAL A 37 3.82 3.69 -2.68
N ARG A 38 4.45 4.82 -2.33
CA ARG A 38 3.97 6.14 -2.71
C ARG A 38 4.50 6.49 -4.09
N VAL A 39 3.64 7.03 -4.93
CA VAL A 39 3.96 7.41 -6.30
C VAL A 39 3.93 8.93 -6.42
N TYR A 40 4.94 9.48 -7.09
CA TYR A 40 5.10 10.91 -7.32
C TYR A 40 5.04 11.24 -8.81
N ASP A 41 4.55 12.44 -9.14
CA ASP A 41 4.68 13.03 -10.48
C ASP A 41 6.07 13.65 -10.67
N GLN A 42 6.29 14.27 -11.83
CA GLN A 42 7.55 14.93 -12.19
C GLN A 42 7.86 16.18 -11.33
N ASP A 43 6.84 16.76 -10.69
CA ASP A 43 6.95 17.92 -9.82
C ASP A 43 7.04 17.51 -8.33
N GLU A 44 7.38 16.24 -8.07
CA GLU A 44 7.47 15.63 -6.73
C GLU A 44 6.16 15.67 -5.92
N ARG A 45 5.01 15.85 -6.57
CA ARG A 45 3.71 15.82 -5.91
C ARG A 45 3.22 14.39 -5.80
N VAL A 46 2.55 14.08 -4.69
CA VAL A 46 1.99 12.74 -4.45
C VAL A 46 0.83 12.48 -5.40
N MET A 47 1.01 11.57 -6.34
CA MET A 47 -0.06 11.10 -7.24
C MET A 47 -0.96 10.06 -6.58
N GLY A 48 -0.44 9.35 -5.59
CA GLY A 48 -1.17 8.31 -4.88
C GLY A 48 -0.30 7.15 -4.43
N TYR A 49 -0.89 5.97 -4.35
CA TYR A 49 -0.29 4.79 -3.74
C TYR A 49 -0.54 3.51 -4.56
N ASP A 50 0.46 2.64 -4.57
CA ASP A 50 0.35 1.26 -5.02
C ASP A 50 0.43 0.31 -3.83
N PHE A 51 -0.37 -0.75 -3.87
CA PHE A 51 -0.47 -1.77 -2.84
C PHE A 51 -0.24 -3.13 -3.48
N LYS A 52 0.62 -3.96 -2.88
CA LYS A 52 0.76 -5.38 -3.23
C LYS A 52 0.32 -6.23 -2.06
N THR A 53 -0.57 -7.18 -2.31
CA THR A 53 -1.12 -8.05 -1.26
C THR A 53 -0.56 -9.47 -1.34
N ALA A 54 -0.72 -10.24 -0.27
CA ALA A 54 -0.23 -11.62 -0.19
C ALA A 54 -0.99 -12.61 -1.08
N SER A 55 -2.19 -12.25 -1.53
CA SER A 55 -2.93 -12.99 -2.56
C SER A 55 -2.33 -12.81 -3.96
N GLY A 56 -1.33 -11.93 -4.11
CA GLY A 56 -0.69 -11.61 -5.38
C GLY A 56 -1.34 -10.44 -6.13
N HIS A 57 -2.41 -9.85 -5.60
CA HIS A 57 -3.06 -8.71 -6.22
C HIS A 57 -2.26 -7.42 -6.05
N THR A 58 -2.36 -6.56 -7.07
CA THR A 58 -1.83 -5.19 -7.03
C THR A 58 -2.96 -4.22 -7.23
N TYR A 59 -3.09 -3.27 -6.30
CA TYR A 59 -4.08 -2.20 -6.37
C TYR A 59 -3.37 -0.86 -6.52
N SER A 60 -4.01 0.07 -7.21
CA SER A 60 -3.52 1.43 -7.34
C SER A 60 -4.63 2.41 -7.00
N GLN A 61 -4.33 3.31 -6.08
CA GLN A 61 -5.13 4.49 -5.80
C GLN A 61 -4.32 5.69 -6.28
N ARG A 62 -4.50 6.09 -7.53
CA ARG A 62 -3.79 7.22 -8.14
C ARG A 62 -4.75 8.17 -8.83
N ASP A 63 -4.42 9.45 -8.85
CA ASP A 63 -5.05 10.38 -9.77
C ASP A 63 -4.50 10.14 -11.18
N CYS A 64 -5.37 9.68 -12.09
CA CYS A 64 -5.02 9.34 -13.47
C CYS A 64 -4.94 10.57 -14.39
N ARG A 65 -5.08 11.79 -13.85
CA ARG A 65 -4.92 13.03 -14.61
C ARG A 65 -3.47 13.35 -15.01
N HIS A 66 -2.49 12.72 -14.36
CA HIS A 66 -1.06 12.93 -14.64
C HIS A 66 -0.48 11.67 -15.30
N THR A 67 0.03 11.82 -16.51
CA THR A 67 0.33 10.71 -17.42
C THR A 67 1.70 10.07 -17.21
N LEU A 68 2.57 10.63 -16.37
CA LEU A 68 3.96 10.17 -16.20
C LEU A 68 4.32 10.10 -14.72
N ALA A 69 4.28 8.88 -14.16
CA ALA A 69 4.89 8.61 -12.86
C ALA A 69 6.41 8.84 -12.98
N ALA A 70 6.97 9.70 -12.14
CA ALA A 70 8.39 10.05 -12.20
C ALA A 70 9.22 9.30 -11.16
N ALA A 71 8.65 9.12 -9.95
CA ALA A 71 9.36 8.47 -8.86
C ALA A 71 8.42 7.62 -7.99
N LYS A 72 9.02 6.63 -7.32
CA LYS A 72 8.35 5.73 -6.38
C LYS A 72 9.16 5.66 -5.08
N GLN A 73 8.47 5.72 -3.95
CA GLN A 73 9.08 5.55 -2.63
C GLN A 73 8.36 4.44 -1.86
N GLN A 74 9.11 3.43 -1.43
CA GLN A 74 8.58 2.37 -0.58
C GLN A 74 8.33 2.91 0.83
N ILE A 75 7.08 2.82 1.29
CA ILE A 75 6.68 3.20 2.66
C ILE A 75 6.72 1.98 3.57
N TYR A 76 6.27 0.85 3.05
CA TYR A 76 6.18 -0.39 3.79
C TYR A 76 6.58 -1.55 2.88
N CYS A 77 7.37 -2.44 3.43
CA CYS A 77 7.70 -3.73 2.87
C CYS A 77 7.62 -4.74 4.01
N SER A 78 6.79 -5.76 3.86
CA SER A 78 6.80 -6.86 4.81
C SER A 78 8.14 -7.58 4.66
N SER A 79 8.83 -7.83 5.77
CA SER A 79 10.01 -8.70 5.82
C SER A 79 9.65 -10.19 5.67
N MET A 80 8.39 -10.51 5.35
CA MET A 80 7.89 -11.87 5.18
C MET A 80 8.66 -12.59 4.06
N ARG A 81 9.52 -13.54 4.46
CA ARG A 81 10.00 -14.58 3.56
C ARG A 81 8.77 -15.41 3.15
N LEU A 82 8.48 -15.46 1.86
CA LEU A 82 7.66 -16.54 1.31
C LEU A 82 8.39 -17.84 1.65
N VAL A 83 7.80 -18.64 2.55
CA VAL A 83 8.25 -20.00 2.88
C VAL A 83 7.59 -20.97 1.90
#